data_AF-A0A5N5DUG1-F1
#
_entry.id   AF-A0A5N5DUG1-F1
#
_cell.length_a   1.000
_cell.length_b   1.000
_cell.length_c   1.000
_cell.angle_alpha   90.00
_cell.angle_beta   90.00
_cell.angle_gamma   90.00
#
_symmetry.space_group_name_H-M   'P 1'
#
loop_
_entity.id
_entity.type
_entity.pdbx_description
1 polymer ?
#
loop_
_entity_poly.entity_id
_entity_poly.type
_entity_poly.pdbx_seq_one_letter_code
_entity_poly.pdbx_strand_id
1 'polypeptide(L)'
;MNQDDLDYDEDDYDDYLAYTAAMTETGFTEYVRPTGEYTSPPNLLWINGSEISEIITGRTNEEFFDSLPLGVMFAVELVPEPGNPLDRTSIAVDIDGLRIGYLLSWVSAGLYDEVAAANQEGYRVLAQGKIFEWSDKRGILPVKENGKSERKGVKRHDVVRRFMEVRVTRSGNVAAWLNLPAESRGNDFFDVEWSKADRQFKFQAAMSNVLGDRSMIVCSCELLLGTTEDGLGVEAHIDEVHVGTLRPSSRNEHQDLIKYVRTGGRNGYARLERWPDNIELLLMIPELQSLCDQRAPLWADAQQAKDLAQETERAERARRAEAADLYKGKRPDEWMPVIERLYRSGKLTEALDLLIPVTKAHFESNAITDGPITSEFTKKSAIICRKLKDYDKEVEVLEYLLAQDKDFTPSWAITRLARASELRDFGAQQIPAFVECESFD
;
A
#
# COMPACT_ATOMS: atom_id res chain seq x y z
N MET A 1 7.69 -1.16 10.02
CA MET A 1 8.03 -0.38 8.82
C MET A 1 8.77 0.83 9.32
N ASN A 2 10.06 0.91 8.96
CA ASN A 2 10.95 1.96 9.42
C ASN A 2 10.51 3.30 8.84
N GLN A 3 10.75 4.33 9.64
CA GLN A 3 10.37 5.72 9.41
C GLN A 3 11.37 6.43 8.46
N ASP A 4 12.16 5.66 7.71
CA ASP A 4 13.41 6.12 7.07
C ASP A 4 13.42 5.94 5.53
N ASP A 5 12.29 5.65 4.89
CA ASP A 5 12.23 5.53 3.40
C ASP A 5 11.24 6.55 2.77
N LEU A 6 11.12 7.73 3.36
CA LEU A 6 10.66 8.93 2.66
C LEU A 6 11.85 9.89 2.57
N ASP A 7 12.90 9.46 1.86
CA ASP A 7 13.78 10.40 1.17
C ASP A 7 12.90 11.13 0.15
N TYR A 8 12.27 12.22 0.59
CA TYR A 8 12.02 13.32 -0.33
C TYR A 8 13.41 13.76 -0.77
N ASP A 9 13.74 13.53 -2.05
CA ASP A 9 14.98 14.03 -2.65
C ASP A 9 15.15 15.50 -2.22
N GLU A 10 16.17 15.79 -1.42
CA GLU A 10 16.51 17.17 -1.01
C GLU A 10 16.68 18.08 -2.25
N ASP A 11 17.00 17.47 -3.40
CA ASP A 11 17.10 18.10 -4.71
C ASP A 11 15.78 18.77 -5.16
N ASP A 12 14.59 18.24 -4.81
CA ASP A 12 13.29 18.81 -5.20
C ASP A 12 12.94 20.07 -4.37
N TYR A 13 13.41 20.12 -3.11
CA TYR A 13 13.19 21.28 -2.23
C TYR A 13 14.17 22.41 -2.54
N ASP A 14 15.40 22.06 -2.92
CA ASP A 14 16.39 23.02 -3.41
C ASP A 14 16.02 23.56 -4.80
N ASP A 15 15.39 22.78 -5.68
CA ASP A 15 14.82 23.29 -6.94
C ASP A 15 13.63 24.23 -6.69
N TYR A 16 12.78 23.95 -5.69
CA TYR A 16 11.70 24.86 -5.28
C TYR A 16 12.23 26.19 -4.70
N LEU A 17 13.30 26.15 -3.93
CA LEU A 17 13.98 27.32 -3.38
C LEU A 17 14.77 28.10 -4.43
N ALA A 18 15.43 27.41 -5.36
CA ALA A 18 16.11 28.02 -6.51
C ALA A 18 15.10 28.67 -7.46
N TYR A 19 13.95 28.03 -7.68
CA TYR A 19 12.84 28.57 -8.46
C TYR A 19 12.25 29.83 -7.81
N THR A 20 12.01 29.82 -6.50
CA THR A 20 11.50 31.00 -5.77
C THR A 20 12.52 32.12 -5.69
N ALA A 21 13.82 31.82 -5.51
CA ALA A 21 14.89 32.81 -5.52
C ALA A 21 15.08 33.46 -6.90
N ALA A 22 15.06 32.66 -7.98
CA ALA A 22 15.16 33.14 -9.36
C ALA A 22 13.97 34.01 -9.79
N MET A 23 12.78 33.78 -9.22
CA MET A 23 11.59 34.62 -9.43
C MET A 23 11.72 36.03 -8.84
N THR A 24 12.39 36.18 -7.70
CA THR A 24 12.61 37.49 -7.06
C THR A 24 13.64 38.37 -7.78
N GLU A 25 14.64 37.79 -8.42
CA GLU A 25 15.75 38.54 -9.04
C GLU A 25 15.48 39.00 -10.48
N THR A 26 14.51 38.40 -11.18
CA THR A 26 14.35 38.59 -12.65
C THR A 26 13.27 39.57 -13.08
N GLY A 27 12.52 40.19 -12.17
CA GLY A 27 11.41 41.08 -12.55
C GLY A 27 10.31 40.36 -13.34
N PHE A 28 10.03 39.11 -12.94
CA PHE A 28 9.09 38.23 -13.61
C PHE A 28 7.70 38.87 -13.71
N THR A 29 7.21 39.01 -14.93
CA THR A 29 5.80 39.34 -15.17
C THR A 29 5.05 38.01 -15.19
N GLU A 30 4.10 37.85 -14.27
CA GLU A 30 3.25 36.67 -14.19
C GLU A 30 2.62 36.37 -15.56
N TYR A 31 2.68 35.10 -16.00
CA TYR A 31 2.11 34.69 -17.28
C TYR A 31 0.59 34.89 -17.25
N VAL A 32 0.08 35.82 -18.06
CA VAL A 32 -1.37 35.99 -18.27
C VAL A 32 -1.73 35.30 -19.57
N ARG A 33 -2.61 34.29 -19.48
CA ARG A 33 -3.13 33.54 -20.62
C ARG A 33 -3.66 34.51 -21.69
N PRO A 34 -3.09 34.57 -22.91
CA PRO A 34 -3.57 35.43 -23.96
C PRO A 34 -5.02 35.13 -24.34
N THR A 35 -5.76 36.16 -24.74
CA THR A 35 -7.12 35.99 -25.25
C THR A 35 -7.10 35.04 -26.46
N GLY A 36 -7.86 33.94 -26.36
CA GLY A 36 -7.97 32.94 -27.42
C GLY A 36 -6.98 31.78 -27.34
N GLU A 37 -6.03 31.75 -26.40
CA GLU A 37 -5.19 30.57 -26.17
C GLU A 37 -6.02 29.38 -25.69
N TYR A 38 -7.03 29.64 -24.88
CA TYR A 38 -7.99 28.63 -24.43
C TYR A 38 -9.42 29.14 -24.55
N THR A 39 -10.31 28.26 -25.01
CA THR A 39 -11.76 28.43 -24.95
C THR A 39 -12.34 27.14 -24.38
N SER A 40 -13.06 27.26 -23.27
CA SER A 40 -13.61 26.09 -22.57
C SER A 40 -14.51 25.27 -23.51
N PRO A 41 -14.18 23.99 -23.76
CA PRO A 41 -14.99 23.15 -24.64
C PRO A 41 -16.36 22.82 -24.02
N PRO A 42 -17.36 22.46 -24.84
CA PRO A 42 -18.73 22.26 -24.35
C PRO A 42 -18.98 20.91 -23.67
N ASN A 43 -18.27 19.85 -24.06
CA ASN A 43 -18.47 18.51 -23.51
C ASN A 43 -17.63 18.34 -22.25
N LEU A 44 -18.12 17.65 -21.23
CA LEU A 44 -17.36 17.44 -19.99
C LEU A 44 -16.59 16.12 -20.04
N LEU A 45 -15.39 16.11 -19.47
CA LEU A 45 -14.61 14.91 -19.21
C LEU A 45 -14.09 14.94 -17.77
N TRP A 46 -14.73 14.19 -16.88
CA TRP A 46 -14.33 14.12 -15.47
C TRP A 46 -13.23 13.09 -15.21
N ILE A 47 -11.98 13.52 -15.00
CA ILE A 47 -10.83 12.66 -14.72
C ILE A 47 -10.60 12.42 -13.21
N ASN A 48 -11.60 11.88 -12.52
CA ASN A 48 -11.51 11.57 -11.07
C ASN A 48 -10.84 10.21 -10.81
N GLY A 49 -9.60 10.05 -11.25
CA GLY A 49 -8.91 8.75 -11.24
C GLY A 49 -8.20 8.36 -9.94
N SER A 50 -7.28 7.41 -10.06
CA SER A 50 -6.59 6.76 -8.95
C SER A 50 -5.41 7.54 -8.35
N GLU A 51 -5.18 8.77 -8.81
CA GLU A 51 -4.03 9.57 -8.35
C GLU A 51 -4.47 10.88 -7.71
N ILE A 52 -3.66 11.37 -6.78
CA ILE A 52 -3.81 12.68 -6.15
C ILE A 52 -2.52 13.46 -6.40
N SER A 53 -2.68 14.70 -6.88
CA SER A 53 -1.60 15.67 -6.98
C SER A 53 -1.87 16.81 -6.03
N GLU A 54 -0.91 17.17 -5.19
CA GLU A 54 -0.85 18.54 -4.66
C GLU A 54 -0.69 19.51 -5.85
N ILE A 55 -1.21 20.73 -5.73
CA ILE A 55 -1.07 21.75 -6.76
C ILE A 55 -0.28 22.94 -6.24
N ILE A 56 0.46 23.60 -7.12
CA ILE A 56 1.20 24.82 -6.79
C ILE A 56 0.19 25.98 -6.78
N THR A 57 -0.24 26.39 -5.58
CA THR A 57 -1.25 27.44 -5.36
C THR A 57 -0.64 28.80 -5.00
N GLY A 58 -1.48 29.84 -4.94
CA GLY A 58 -1.12 31.11 -4.30
C GLY A 58 -0.10 31.92 -5.09
N ARG A 59 -0.28 31.98 -6.41
CA ARG A 59 0.49 32.84 -7.32
C ARG A 59 -0.44 33.83 -8.02
N THR A 60 -1.50 33.29 -8.62
CA THR A 60 -2.66 34.04 -9.11
C THR A 60 -3.83 33.90 -8.15
N ASN A 61 -4.56 35.01 -7.91
CA ASN A 61 -5.85 35.01 -7.18
C ASN A 61 -5.79 34.46 -5.74
N GLU A 62 -4.76 34.81 -4.96
CA GLU A 62 -4.58 34.37 -3.56
C GLU A 62 -5.81 34.63 -2.68
N GLU A 63 -6.41 35.82 -2.73
CA GLU A 63 -7.61 36.14 -1.93
C GLU A 63 -8.79 35.21 -2.26
N PHE A 64 -8.93 34.83 -3.53
CA PHE A 64 -9.96 33.89 -3.95
C PHE A 64 -9.65 32.48 -3.43
N PHE A 65 -8.41 32.02 -3.58
CA PHE A 65 -7.96 30.73 -3.04
C PHE A 65 -8.19 30.63 -1.51
N ASP A 66 -7.85 31.69 -0.78
CA ASP A 66 -8.07 31.80 0.68
C ASP A 66 -9.55 31.93 1.08
N SER A 67 -10.43 32.25 0.13
CA SER A 67 -11.89 32.27 0.37
C SER A 67 -12.55 30.91 0.22
N LEU A 68 -11.90 29.96 -0.46
CA LEU A 68 -12.48 28.65 -0.76
C LEU A 68 -12.63 27.79 0.51
N PRO A 69 -13.69 26.97 0.60
CA PRO A 69 -14.01 26.19 1.80
C PRO A 69 -13.03 25.05 2.04
N LEU A 70 -12.58 24.91 3.30
CA LEU A 70 -11.72 23.80 3.72
C LEU A 70 -12.49 22.49 3.78
N GLY A 71 -11.87 21.40 3.33
CA GLY A 71 -12.42 20.05 3.45
C GLY A 71 -13.62 19.76 2.56
N VAL A 72 -14.00 20.67 1.66
CA VAL A 72 -15.11 20.50 0.71
C VAL A 72 -14.55 20.16 -0.66
N MET A 73 -15.13 19.16 -1.32
CA MET A 73 -14.79 18.82 -2.70
C MET A 73 -15.52 19.77 -3.66
N PHE A 74 -14.82 20.23 -4.69
CA PHE A 74 -15.39 21.04 -5.77
C PHE A 74 -14.77 20.68 -7.12
N ALA A 75 -15.42 21.13 -8.20
CA ALA A 75 -14.94 20.94 -9.56
C ALA A 75 -13.79 21.91 -9.86
N VAL A 76 -12.75 21.42 -10.51
CA VAL A 76 -11.72 22.26 -11.15
C VAL A 76 -11.56 21.88 -12.60
N GLU A 77 -11.17 22.84 -13.41
CA GLU A 77 -10.87 22.66 -14.83
C GLU A 77 -9.35 22.61 -15.04
N LEU A 78 -8.90 21.66 -15.85
CA LEU A 78 -7.49 21.48 -16.19
C LEU A 78 -7.24 22.11 -17.56
N VAL A 79 -6.45 23.18 -17.59
CA VAL A 79 -6.24 24.01 -18.78
C VAL A 79 -4.77 23.98 -19.21
N PRO A 80 -4.43 23.42 -20.38
CA PRO A 80 -3.06 23.43 -20.90
C PRO A 80 -2.68 24.86 -21.30
N GLU A 81 -1.45 25.28 -20.95
CA GLU A 81 -0.91 26.60 -21.27
C GLU A 81 0.37 26.50 -22.13
N PRO A 82 0.27 26.14 -23.42
CA PRO A 82 1.42 26.00 -24.32
C PRO A 82 2.28 27.26 -24.47
N GLY A 83 1.68 28.44 -24.26
CA GLY A 83 2.33 29.74 -24.32
C GLY A 83 3.09 30.12 -23.04
N ASN A 84 2.98 29.34 -21.97
CA ASN A 84 3.70 29.61 -20.73
C ASN A 84 5.23 29.57 -20.99
N PRO A 85 5.96 30.66 -20.69
CA PRO A 85 7.37 30.77 -21.03
C PRO A 85 8.30 29.94 -20.12
N LEU A 86 7.82 29.53 -18.94
CA LEU A 86 8.60 28.71 -18.00
C LEU A 86 8.47 27.23 -18.31
N ASP A 87 7.27 26.80 -18.63
CA ASP A 87 6.96 25.41 -18.89
C ASP A 87 5.78 25.32 -19.86
N ARG A 88 6.09 24.90 -21.09
CA ARG A 88 5.10 24.75 -22.18
C ARG A 88 4.19 23.55 -21.99
N THR A 89 4.48 22.68 -21.03
CA THR A 89 3.65 21.54 -20.66
C THR A 89 2.85 21.80 -19.40
N SER A 90 2.81 23.05 -18.90
CA SER A 90 2.05 23.41 -17.72
C SER A 90 0.55 23.22 -17.93
N ILE A 91 -0.09 22.64 -16.91
CA ILE A 91 -1.55 22.53 -16.81
C ILE A 91 -2.00 23.43 -15.65
N ALA A 92 -2.67 24.52 -15.99
CA ALA A 92 -3.33 25.39 -15.05
C ALA A 92 -4.56 24.71 -14.44
N VAL A 93 -4.83 25.03 -13.18
CA VAL A 93 -6.03 24.60 -12.45
C VAL A 93 -6.92 25.82 -12.30
N ASP A 94 -8.07 25.79 -12.97
CA ASP A 94 -9.03 26.90 -13.00
C ASP A 94 -10.30 26.55 -12.21
N ILE A 95 -10.87 27.54 -11.53
CA ILE A 95 -12.23 27.50 -10.95
C ILE A 95 -13.00 28.69 -11.52
N ASP A 96 -14.14 28.43 -12.14
CA ASP A 96 -14.97 29.47 -12.77
C ASP A 96 -14.19 30.38 -13.74
N GLY A 97 -13.20 29.81 -14.44
CA GLY A 97 -12.31 30.52 -15.37
C GLY A 97 -11.20 31.35 -14.70
N LEU A 98 -11.06 31.28 -13.38
CA LEU A 98 -9.97 31.89 -12.62
C LEU A 98 -8.91 30.85 -12.28
N ARG A 99 -7.69 31.08 -12.75
CA ARG A 99 -6.52 30.25 -12.39
C ARG A 99 -6.19 30.39 -10.90
N ILE A 100 -6.20 29.27 -10.18
CA ILE A 100 -5.85 29.21 -8.76
C ILE A 100 -4.45 28.62 -8.53
N GLY A 101 -3.89 27.94 -9.53
CA GLY A 101 -2.60 27.29 -9.45
C GLY A 101 -2.28 26.46 -10.68
N TYR A 102 -1.29 25.59 -10.54
CA TYR A 102 -0.88 24.63 -11.57
C TYR A 102 -0.74 23.24 -10.96
N LEU A 103 -0.98 22.19 -11.75
CA LEU A 103 -0.52 20.85 -11.39
C LEU A 103 1.02 20.86 -11.24
N LEU A 104 1.56 19.94 -10.44
CA LEU A 104 3.02 19.78 -10.34
C LEU A 104 3.62 19.50 -11.72
N SER A 105 4.87 19.91 -11.93
CA SER A 105 5.55 19.84 -13.23
C SER A 105 5.58 18.43 -13.80
N TRP A 106 5.92 17.43 -12.99
CA TRP A 106 5.98 16.03 -13.41
C TRP A 106 4.59 15.44 -13.73
N VAL A 107 3.56 15.84 -12.98
CA VAL A 107 2.17 15.45 -13.27
C VAL A 107 1.68 16.10 -14.56
N SER A 108 1.97 17.38 -14.73
CA SER A 108 1.65 18.15 -15.94
C SER A 108 2.32 17.55 -17.17
N ALA A 109 3.64 17.30 -17.09
CA ALA A 109 4.41 16.68 -18.17
C ALA A 109 3.86 15.31 -18.56
N GLY A 110 3.34 14.55 -17.60
CA GLY A 110 2.69 13.27 -17.86
C GLY A 110 1.35 13.39 -18.57
N LEU A 111 0.51 14.36 -18.18
CA LEU A 111 -0.90 14.49 -18.62
C LEU A 111 -1.14 15.48 -19.75
N TYR A 112 -0.17 16.32 -20.07
CA TYR A 112 -0.37 17.50 -20.92
C TYR A 112 -0.92 17.14 -22.30
N ASP A 113 -0.29 16.16 -22.96
CA ASP A 113 -0.66 15.76 -24.31
C ASP A 113 -2.10 15.22 -24.35
N GLU A 114 -2.51 14.45 -23.35
CA GLU A 114 -3.85 13.88 -23.26
C GLU A 114 -4.91 14.93 -22.92
N VAL A 115 -4.61 15.87 -22.02
CA VAL A 115 -5.53 16.98 -21.72
C VAL A 115 -5.67 17.90 -22.94
N ALA A 116 -4.57 18.20 -23.63
CA ALA A 116 -4.59 18.98 -24.86
C ALA A 116 -5.37 18.26 -25.98
N ALA A 117 -5.16 16.95 -26.16
CA ALA A 117 -5.90 16.15 -27.13
C ALA A 117 -7.40 16.09 -26.80
N ALA A 118 -7.78 15.90 -25.54
CA ALA A 118 -9.18 15.93 -25.10
C ALA A 118 -9.83 17.29 -25.40
N ASN A 119 -9.14 18.39 -25.12
CA ASN A 119 -9.61 19.74 -25.45
C ASN A 119 -9.80 19.93 -26.96
N GLN A 120 -8.89 19.42 -27.80
CA GLN A 120 -9.01 19.46 -29.27
C GLN A 120 -10.20 18.63 -29.78
N GLU A 121 -10.51 17.52 -29.13
CA GLU A 121 -11.69 16.68 -29.39
C GLU A 121 -13.00 17.28 -28.84
N GLY A 122 -12.94 18.48 -28.22
CA GLY A 122 -14.10 19.23 -27.75
C GLY A 122 -14.52 18.90 -26.31
N TYR A 123 -13.64 18.32 -25.50
CA TYR A 123 -13.88 18.00 -24.10
C TYR A 123 -13.16 18.93 -23.14
N ARG A 124 -13.93 19.54 -22.25
CA ARG A 124 -13.48 20.26 -21.06
C ARG A 124 -13.09 19.27 -19.98
N VAL A 125 -11.80 19.20 -19.70
CA VAL A 125 -11.26 18.28 -18.69
C VAL A 125 -11.49 18.83 -17.29
N LEU A 126 -12.24 18.09 -16.48
CA LEU A 126 -12.60 18.42 -15.11
C LEU A 126 -12.01 17.42 -14.14
N ALA A 127 -11.67 17.88 -12.93
CA ALA A 127 -11.18 17.07 -11.83
C ALA A 127 -11.83 17.50 -10.51
N GLN A 128 -11.78 16.63 -9.51
CA GLN A 128 -12.16 16.98 -8.14
C GLN A 128 -10.99 17.63 -7.42
N GLY A 129 -11.24 18.78 -6.82
CA GLY A 129 -10.30 19.48 -5.95
C GLY A 129 -10.77 19.50 -4.50
N LYS A 130 -9.83 19.52 -3.56
CA LYS A 130 -10.11 19.69 -2.13
C LYS A 130 -9.00 20.50 -1.46
N ILE A 131 -9.39 21.46 -0.63
CA ILE A 131 -8.45 22.37 0.06
C ILE A 131 -8.27 21.94 1.51
N PHE A 132 -7.04 22.05 1.97
CA PHE A 132 -6.64 21.75 3.32
C PHE A 132 -5.84 22.89 3.94
N GLU A 133 -5.78 22.89 5.26
CA GLU A 133 -4.75 23.62 6.00
C GLU A 133 -3.77 22.62 6.59
N TRP A 134 -2.48 22.88 6.38
CA TRP A 134 -1.38 22.08 6.89
C TRP A 134 -0.53 22.90 7.86
N SER A 135 -0.06 22.24 8.92
CA SER A 135 0.91 22.77 9.86
C SER A 135 2.16 21.89 9.89
N ASP A 136 3.32 22.53 9.88
CA ASP A 136 4.64 21.89 9.93
C ASP A 136 4.87 20.96 11.14
N LYS A 137 4.10 21.13 12.22
CA LYS A 137 4.19 20.30 13.43
C LYS A 137 3.03 19.34 13.63
N ARG A 138 1.95 19.48 12.87
CA ARG A 138 0.68 18.77 13.11
C ARG A 138 0.12 18.06 11.89
N GLY A 139 0.69 18.27 10.71
CA GLY A 139 0.11 17.78 9.46
C GLY A 139 -1.17 18.53 9.10
N ILE A 140 -2.11 17.82 8.50
CA ILE A 140 -3.42 18.33 8.09
C ILE A 140 -4.25 18.67 9.32
N LEU A 141 -4.74 19.91 9.38
CA LEU A 141 -5.60 20.38 10.45
C LEU A 141 -7.04 19.94 10.19
N PRO A 142 -7.71 19.25 11.14
CA PRO A 142 -9.11 18.85 10.99
C PRO A 142 -10.02 20.06 10.77
N VAL A 143 -11.07 19.90 9.97
CA VAL A 143 -12.07 20.95 9.74
C VAL A 143 -13.23 20.78 10.73
N LYS A 144 -13.60 21.86 11.43
CA LYS A 144 -14.74 21.91 12.34
C LYS A 144 -16.05 22.08 11.58
N GLU A 145 -17.18 21.82 12.26
CA GLU A 145 -18.53 22.05 11.72
C GLU A 145 -18.77 23.47 11.19
N ASN A 146 -18.05 24.47 11.71
CA ASN A 146 -18.15 25.86 11.25
C ASN A 146 -17.24 26.20 10.06
N GLY A 147 -16.64 25.19 9.41
CA GLY A 147 -15.78 25.34 8.23
C GLY A 147 -14.36 25.86 8.52
N LYS A 148 -13.99 26.08 9.79
CA LYS A 148 -12.65 26.52 10.19
C LYS A 148 -11.79 25.35 10.64
N SER A 149 -10.48 25.46 10.48
CA SER A 149 -9.54 24.45 10.99
C SER A 149 -9.49 24.39 12.51
N GLU A 150 -9.24 23.19 13.04
CA GLU A 150 -8.94 22.95 14.43
C GLU A 150 -7.48 23.26 14.73
N ARG A 151 -7.25 24.50 15.19
CA ARG A 151 -5.91 24.97 15.58
C ARG A 151 -5.56 24.72 17.04
N LYS A 152 -6.24 23.77 17.72
CA LYS A 152 -5.96 23.47 19.12
C LYS A 152 -4.56 22.88 19.24
N GLY A 153 -3.68 23.56 19.99
CA GLY A 153 -2.30 23.13 20.18
C GLY A 153 -1.35 23.48 19.03
N VAL A 154 -1.79 24.30 18.07
CA VAL A 154 -0.93 25.01 17.12
C VAL A 154 -0.34 26.22 17.86
N LYS A 155 0.99 26.35 17.84
CA LYS A 155 1.72 27.44 18.49
C LYS A 155 1.89 28.63 17.55
N ARG A 156 2.21 29.80 18.10
CA ARG A 156 2.40 31.04 17.32
C ARG A 156 3.50 30.96 16.24
N HIS A 157 4.49 30.10 16.43
CA HIS A 157 5.61 29.91 15.49
C HIS A 157 5.41 28.73 14.54
N ASP A 158 4.30 27.99 14.66
CA ASP A 158 3.99 26.93 13.72
C ASP A 158 3.56 27.59 12.40
N VAL A 159 4.14 27.14 11.30
CA VAL A 159 3.79 27.64 9.97
C VAL A 159 2.53 26.92 9.53
N VAL A 160 1.46 27.67 9.28
CA VAL A 160 0.20 27.15 8.75
C VAL A 160 0.03 27.66 7.34
N ARG A 161 -0.09 26.75 6.37
CA ARG A 161 -0.37 27.08 4.96
C ARG A 161 -1.61 26.37 4.47
N ARG A 162 -2.28 26.98 3.50
CA ARG A 162 -3.28 26.29 2.69
C ARG A 162 -2.60 25.68 1.48
N PHE A 163 -3.11 24.52 1.10
CA PHE A 163 -2.75 23.87 -0.14
C PHE A 163 -3.98 23.11 -0.65
N MET A 164 -3.91 22.68 -1.90
CA MET A 164 -4.99 21.97 -2.55
C MET A 164 -4.47 20.69 -3.16
N GLU A 165 -5.27 19.65 -3.02
CA GLU A 165 -5.12 18.42 -3.78
C GLU A 165 -6.16 18.37 -4.89
N VAL A 166 -5.74 17.86 -6.04
CA VAL A 166 -6.61 17.52 -7.17
C VAL A 166 -6.51 16.02 -7.43
N ARG A 167 -7.67 15.38 -7.57
CA ARG A 167 -7.75 13.98 -7.98
C ARG A 167 -7.63 13.92 -9.50
N VAL A 168 -6.58 13.26 -9.96
CA VAL A 168 -6.23 13.09 -11.37
C VAL A 168 -6.15 11.61 -11.70
N THR A 169 -5.67 11.29 -12.89
CA THR A 169 -5.48 9.92 -13.36
C THR A 169 -4.15 9.81 -14.10
N ARG A 170 -3.74 8.58 -14.41
CA ARG A 170 -2.60 8.33 -15.28
C ARG A 170 -2.90 8.73 -16.72
N SER A 171 -1.93 9.33 -17.38
CA SER A 171 -2.02 9.74 -18.78
C SER A 171 -2.40 8.60 -19.71
N GLY A 172 -1.76 7.43 -19.55
CA GLY A 172 -2.08 6.24 -20.33
C GLY A 172 -3.54 5.79 -20.24
N ASN A 173 -4.27 6.15 -19.18
CA ASN A 173 -5.69 5.85 -19.07
C ASN A 173 -6.54 6.87 -19.83
N VAL A 174 -6.21 8.16 -19.77
CA VAL A 174 -6.86 9.19 -20.62
C VAL A 174 -6.61 8.91 -22.09
N ALA A 175 -5.37 8.57 -22.46
CA ALA A 175 -4.99 8.18 -23.81
C ALA A 175 -5.81 6.98 -24.29
N ALA A 176 -5.98 5.96 -23.46
CA ALA A 176 -6.81 4.80 -23.79
C ALA A 176 -8.29 5.19 -24.00
N TRP A 177 -8.83 6.05 -23.13
CA TRP A 177 -10.20 6.56 -23.27
C TRP A 177 -10.37 7.38 -24.56
N LEU A 178 -9.41 8.24 -24.91
CA LEU A 178 -9.40 9.00 -26.17
C LEU A 178 -9.31 8.09 -27.40
N ASN A 179 -8.77 6.88 -27.26
CA ASN A 179 -8.71 5.91 -28.36
C ASN A 179 -9.98 5.05 -28.50
N LEU A 180 -10.95 5.16 -27.59
CA LEU A 180 -12.26 4.54 -27.77
C LEU A 180 -13.02 5.24 -28.92
N PRO A 181 -13.91 4.52 -29.64
CA PRO A 181 -14.84 5.14 -30.57
C PRO A 181 -15.65 6.25 -29.89
N ALA A 182 -15.89 7.37 -30.60
CA ALA A 182 -16.51 8.57 -30.01
C ALA A 182 -17.88 8.29 -29.41
N GLU A 183 -18.66 7.39 -30.02
CA GLU A 183 -19.96 6.92 -29.52
C GLU A 183 -19.88 6.11 -28.21
N SER A 184 -18.69 5.62 -27.85
CA SER A 184 -18.42 4.88 -26.62
C SER A 184 -17.84 5.77 -25.51
N ARG A 185 -17.49 7.02 -25.81
CA ARG A 185 -16.93 7.97 -24.84
C ARG A 185 -18.06 8.60 -24.02
N GLY A 186 -18.13 8.29 -22.73
CA GLY A 186 -19.04 8.97 -21.78
C GLY A 186 -18.48 10.30 -21.29
N ASN A 187 -19.31 11.13 -20.63
CA ASN A 187 -18.85 12.42 -20.06
C ASN A 187 -18.04 12.26 -18.76
N ASP A 188 -18.07 11.07 -18.17
CA ASP A 188 -17.33 10.72 -16.96
C ASP A 188 -16.22 9.73 -17.35
N PHE A 189 -14.98 10.05 -16.96
CA PHE A 189 -13.86 9.14 -17.14
C PHE A 189 -13.77 8.21 -15.93
N PHE A 190 -13.60 6.92 -16.22
CA PHE A 190 -13.37 5.87 -15.23
C PHE A 190 -11.94 5.39 -15.35
N ASP A 191 -11.28 5.20 -14.21
CA ASP A 191 -9.88 4.85 -14.21
C ASP A 191 -9.65 3.35 -14.43
N VAL A 192 -9.09 2.99 -15.57
CA VAL A 192 -9.06 1.62 -16.05
C VAL A 192 -7.92 0.83 -15.40
N GLU A 193 -8.23 -0.23 -14.65
CA GLU A 193 -7.20 -1.15 -14.17
C GLU A 193 -6.77 -2.10 -15.29
N TRP A 194 -5.55 -1.87 -15.76
CA TRP A 194 -4.91 -2.64 -16.82
C TRP A 194 -4.04 -3.75 -16.23
N SER A 195 -4.41 -5.00 -16.48
CA SER A 195 -3.61 -6.18 -16.13
C SER A 195 -2.53 -6.45 -17.18
N LYS A 196 -1.27 -6.44 -16.77
CA LYS A 196 -0.14 -6.73 -17.65
C LYS A 196 -0.01 -8.23 -17.92
N ALA A 197 -0.15 -8.64 -19.18
CA ALA A 197 0.03 -10.04 -19.57
C ALA A 197 1.42 -10.59 -19.16
N ASP A 198 1.50 -11.87 -18.81
CA ASP A 198 2.75 -12.51 -18.38
C ASP A 198 3.60 -12.93 -19.59
N ARG A 199 4.93 -12.90 -19.43
CA ARG A 199 5.90 -13.35 -20.45
C ARG A 199 5.62 -12.82 -21.87
N GLN A 200 5.21 -11.56 -21.99
CA GLN A 200 4.80 -10.95 -23.26
C GLN A 200 5.87 -10.99 -24.36
N PHE A 201 7.14 -11.12 -23.98
CA PHE A 201 8.24 -11.31 -24.91
C PHE A 201 8.03 -12.51 -25.86
N LYS A 202 7.25 -13.52 -25.45
CA LYS A 202 6.91 -14.67 -26.29
C LYS A 202 5.88 -14.36 -27.38
N PHE A 203 5.14 -13.28 -27.24
CA PHE A 203 4.01 -12.93 -28.10
C PHE A 203 4.28 -11.70 -28.98
N GLN A 204 5.52 -11.17 -28.99
CA GLN A 204 5.88 -9.96 -29.72
C GLN A 204 5.53 -10.02 -31.21
N ALA A 205 5.75 -11.16 -31.87
CA ALA A 205 5.39 -11.33 -33.28
C ALA A 205 3.87 -11.27 -33.50
N ALA A 206 3.08 -11.92 -32.64
CA ALA A 206 1.62 -11.91 -32.71
C ALA A 206 1.07 -10.49 -32.45
N MET A 207 1.56 -9.83 -31.40
CA MET A 207 1.18 -8.46 -31.08
C MET A 207 1.59 -7.48 -32.19
N SER A 208 2.77 -7.63 -32.79
CA SER A 208 3.19 -6.78 -33.90
C SER A 208 2.33 -6.96 -35.14
N ASN A 209 1.83 -8.18 -35.40
CA ASN A 209 0.92 -8.43 -36.50
C ASN A 209 -0.42 -7.72 -36.29
N VAL A 210 -0.97 -7.78 -35.08
CA VAL A 210 -2.23 -7.11 -34.73
C VAL A 210 -2.08 -5.59 -34.69
N LEU A 211 -0.99 -5.08 -34.11
CA LEU A 211 -0.74 -3.63 -33.99
C LEU A 211 -0.44 -2.97 -35.34
N GLY A 212 0.23 -3.68 -36.24
CA GLY A 212 0.67 -3.14 -37.53
C GLY A 212 1.60 -1.93 -37.36
N ASP A 213 1.42 -0.91 -38.21
CA ASP A 213 2.23 0.32 -38.18
C ASP A 213 1.78 1.34 -37.12
N ARG A 214 0.74 1.02 -36.33
CA ARG A 214 0.20 1.92 -35.31
C ARG A 214 1.15 1.95 -34.10
N SER A 215 1.21 3.10 -33.43
CA SER A 215 1.90 3.24 -32.15
C SER A 215 1.12 2.61 -31.01
N MET A 216 -0.21 2.64 -31.07
CA MET A 216 -1.10 2.05 -30.08
C MET A 216 -2.44 1.65 -30.69
N ILE A 217 -3.08 0.60 -30.14
CA ILE A 217 -4.51 0.31 -30.33
C ILE A 217 -5.16 -0.08 -29.01
N VAL A 218 -6.45 0.24 -28.86
CA VAL A 218 -7.34 -0.35 -27.86
C VAL A 218 -8.49 -1.01 -28.61
N CYS A 219 -8.75 -2.29 -28.33
CA CYS A 219 -9.76 -3.07 -29.03
C CYS A 219 -10.38 -4.14 -28.13
N SER A 220 -11.54 -4.66 -28.50
CA SER A 220 -12.13 -5.80 -27.82
C SER A 220 -11.25 -7.04 -28.01
N CYS A 221 -11.15 -7.87 -26.98
CA CYS A 221 -10.49 -9.17 -27.03
C CYS A 221 -11.37 -10.26 -26.45
N GLU A 222 -11.15 -11.50 -26.91
CA GLU A 222 -11.72 -12.70 -26.30
C GLU A 222 -10.74 -13.26 -25.26
N LEU A 223 -11.27 -13.57 -24.08
CA LEU A 223 -10.55 -14.17 -22.97
C LEU A 223 -10.95 -15.63 -22.83
N LEU A 224 -9.97 -16.52 -22.92
CA LEU A 224 -10.18 -17.97 -22.88
C LEU A 224 -9.36 -18.60 -21.75
N LEU A 225 -9.86 -19.67 -21.14
CA LEU A 225 -9.03 -20.47 -20.24
C LEU A 225 -7.93 -21.12 -21.07
N GLY A 226 -6.68 -20.87 -20.69
CA GLY A 226 -5.53 -21.32 -21.44
C GLY A 226 -5.36 -22.83 -21.41
N THR A 227 -4.76 -23.37 -22.47
CA THR A 227 -4.50 -24.82 -22.60
C THR A 227 -3.17 -25.24 -21.97
N THR A 228 -2.56 -24.39 -21.14
CA THR A 228 -1.26 -24.66 -20.49
C THR A 228 -1.39 -25.79 -19.47
N GLU A 229 -0.31 -26.54 -19.23
CA GLU A 229 -0.29 -27.75 -18.36
C GLU A 229 -0.85 -27.54 -16.94
N ASP A 230 -0.87 -26.30 -16.45
CA ASP A 230 -1.43 -25.94 -15.15
C ASP A 230 -2.95 -25.67 -15.19
N GLY A 231 -3.56 -25.37 -16.35
CA GLY A 231 -4.97 -24.99 -16.47
C GLY A 231 -5.35 -23.72 -15.70
N LEU A 232 -4.34 -22.91 -15.33
CA LEU A 232 -4.50 -21.74 -14.47
C LEU A 232 -4.42 -20.43 -15.24
N GLY A 233 -3.97 -20.43 -16.49
CA GLY A 233 -3.80 -19.23 -17.30
C GLY A 233 -5.08 -18.76 -18.00
N VAL A 234 -5.15 -17.46 -18.30
CA VAL A 234 -6.14 -16.88 -19.21
C VAL A 234 -5.43 -16.38 -20.45
N GLU A 235 -5.82 -16.85 -21.63
CA GLU A 235 -5.33 -16.39 -22.92
C GLU A 235 -6.17 -15.23 -23.42
N ALA A 236 -5.51 -14.23 -24.00
CA ALA A 236 -6.15 -13.12 -24.67
C ALA A 236 -5.99 -13.24 -26.18
N HIS A 237 -7.12 -13.15 -26.89
CA HIS A 237 -7.20 -13.28 -28.34
C HIS A 237 -7.78 -11.99 -28.95
N ILE A 238 -7.13 -11.47 -29.98
CA ILE A 238 -7.64 -10.34 -30.79
C ILE A 238 -7.77 -10.87 -32.21
N ASP A 239 -8.98 -10.80 -32.80
CA ASP A 239 -9.27 -11.33 -34.13
C ASP A 239 -8.71 -12.76 -34.34
N GLU A 240 -9.00 -13.67 -33.40
CA GLU A 240 -8.52 -15.07 -33.35
C GLU A 240 -7.00 -15.26 -33.17
N VAL A 241 -6.23 -14.17 -32.99
CA VAL A 241 -4.80 -14.22 -32.72
C VAL A 241 -4.54 -14.22 -31.22
N HIS A 242 -3.90 -15.27 -30.71
CA HIS A 242 -3.42 -15.33 -29.33
C HIS A 242 -2.27 -14.33 -29.11
N VAL A 243 -2.56 -13.24 -28.41
CA VAL A 243 -1.62 -12.12 -28.18
C VAL A 243 -0.97 -12.13 -26.81
N GLY A 244 -1.45 -12.93 -25.86
CA GLY A 244 -0.77 -13.11 -24.57
C GLY A 244 -1.52 -13.98 -23.58
N THR A 245 -0.86 -14.33 -22.49
CA THR A 245 -1.42 -15.16 -21.42
C THR A 245 -1.21 -14.51 -20.05
N LEU A 246 -2.25 -14.46 -19.23
CA LEU A 246 -2.22 -14.06 -17.82
C LEU A 246 -2.10 -15.31 -16.94
N ARG A 247 -1.29 -15.25 -15.88
CA ARG A 247 -1.11 -16.37 -14.93
C ARG A 247 -1.23 -15.91 -13.48
N PRO A 248 -1.75 -16.75 -12.57
CA PRO A 248 -1.93 -16.36 -11.17
C PRO A 248 -0.62 -16.33 -10.36
N SER A 249 0.40 -17.08 -10.77
CA SER A 249 1.66 -17.20 -10.03
C SER A 249 2.67 -16.08 -10.31
N SER A 250 2.42 -15.22 -11.30
CA SER A 250 3.37 -14.18 -11.71
C SER A 250 3.10 -12.81 -11.11
N ARG A 251 1.83 -12.48 -10.80
CA ARG A 251 1.41 -11.25 -10.11
C ARG A 251 0.07 -11.49 -9.40
N ASN A 252 -0.08 -11.06 -8.15
CA ASN A 252 -1.34 -11.14 -7.40
C ASN A 252 -2.50 -10.40 -8.11
N GLU A 253 -2.19 -9.52 -9.05
CA GLU A 253 -3.10 -8.67 -9.84
C GLU A 253 -4.05 -9.45 -10.77
N HIS A 254 -3.80 -10.75 -11.07
CA HIS A 254 -4.59 -11.49 -12.06
C HIS A 254 -5.77 -12.31 -11.48
N GLN A 255 -5.95 -12.33 -10.16
CA GLN A 255 -6.91 -13.25 -9.52
C GLN A 255 -8.36 -13.00 -9.94
N ASP A 256 -8.78 -11.74 -9.97
CA ASP A 256 -10.17 -11.37 -10.31
C ASP A 256 -10.47 -11.63 -11.79
N LEU A 257 -9.51 -11.35 -12.68
CA LEU A 257 -9.62 -11.64 -14.11
C LEU A 257 -9.74 -13.15 -14.36
N ILE A 258 -8.88 -13.95 -13.72
CA ILE A 258 -8.95 -15.42 -13.83
C ILE A 258 -10.29 -15.95 -13.30
N LYS A 259 -10.78 -15.38 -12.20
CA LYS A 259 -12.09 -15.74 -11.63
C LYS A 259 -13.22 -15.43 -12.61
N TYR A 260 -13.22 -14.24 -13.23
CA TYR A 260 -14.22 -13.84 -14.23
C TYR A 260 -14.31 -14.86 -15.38
N VAL A 261 -13.17 -15.23 -15.96
CA VAL A 261 -13.14 -16.19 -17.08
C VAL A 261 -13.59 -17.58 -16.65
N ARG A 262 -13.19 -18.04 -15.45
CA ARG A 262 -13.66 -19.30 -14.87
C ARG A 262 -15.17 -19.34 -14.63
N THR A 263 -15.77 -18.20 -14.32
CA THR A 263 -17.23 -18.08 -14.15
C THR A 263 -17.98 -17.94 -15.47
N GLY A 264 -17.29 -18.00 -16.61
CA GLY A 264 -17.89 -18.00 -17.95
C GLY A 264 -17.80 -16.67 -18.69
N GLY A 265 -17.20 -15.64 -18.10
CA GLY A 265 -16.90 -14.39 -18.78
C GLY A 265 -15.86 -14.60 -19.88
N ARG A 266 -16.04 -13.92 -21.02
CA ARG A 266 -15.14 -14.06 -22.19
C ARG A 266 -14.74 -12.75 -22.83
N ASN A 267 -15.34 -11.65 -22.46
CA ASN A 267 -15.12 -10.38 -23.12
C ASN A 267 -14.13 -9.55 -22.30
N GLY A 268 -13.24 -8.86 -22.99
CA GLY A 268 -12.35 -7.87 -22.40
C GLY A 268 -11.93 -6.85 -23.43
N TYR A 269 -11.08 -5.92 -23.00
CA TYR A 269 -10.36 -5.02 -23.88
C TYR A 269 -8.87 -5.27 -23.77
N ALA A 270 -8.19 -5.22 -24.91
CA ALA A 270 -6.75 -5.26 -25.01
C ALA A 270 -6.22 -3.90 -25.48
N ARG A 271 -5.20 -3.40 -24.79
CA ARG A 271 -4.36 -2.30 -25.24
C ARG A 271 -3.02 -2.87 -25.69
N LEU A 272 -2.68 -2.63 -26.95
CA LEU A 272 -1.34 -2.90 -27.48
C LEU A 272 -0.64 -1.56 -27.70
N GLU A 273 0.55 -1.41 -27.14
CA GLU A 273 1.32 -0.17 -27.21
C GLU A 273 2.78 -0.45 -27.59
N ARG A 274 3.29 0.26 -28.60
CA ARG A 274 4.64 0.11 -29.11
C ARG A 274 5.61 0.97 -28.29
N TRP A 275 6.51 0.29 -27.60
CA TRP A 275 7.69 0.85 -26.99
C TRP A 275 8.91 0.68 -27.92
N PRO A 276 10.04 1.37 -27.66
CA PRO A 276 11.24 1.26 -28.49
C PRO A 276 11.72 -0.18 -28.70
N ASP A 277 11.65 -1.01 -27.65
CA ASP A 277 12.22 -2.36 -27.65
C ASP A 277 11.17 -3.48 -27.62
N ASN A 278 9.89 -3.17 -27.42
CA ASN A 278 8.82 -4.16 -27.30
C ASN A 278 7.44 -3.58 -27.58
N ILE A 279 6.45 -4.46 -27.73
CA ILE A 279 5.03 -4.12 -27.65
C ILE A 279 4.53 -4.61 -26.31
N GLU A 280 3.85 -3.72 -25.58
CA GLU A 280 3.19 -4.02 -24.32
C GLU A 280 1.73 -4.36 -24.57
N LEU A 281 1.28 -5.48 -23.98
CA LEU A 281 -0.11 -5.89 -23.89
C LEU A 281 -0.64 -5.65 -22.47
N LEU A 282 -1.70 -4.90 -22.41
CA LEU A 282 -2.50 -4.69 -21.22
C LEU A 282 -3.94 -5.17 -21.47
N LEU A 283 -4.54 -5.78 -20.45
CA LEU A 283 -5.88 -6.37 -20.53
C LEU A 283 -6.78 -5.79 -19.47
N MET A 284 -8.04 -5.54 -19.81
CA MET A 284 -9.06 -5.05 -18.89
C MET A 284 -10.38 -5.82 -19.09
N ILE A 285 -11.12 -6.01 -18.00
CA ILE A 285 -12.52 -6.47 -18.02
C ILE A 285 -13.44 -5.34 -17.53
N PRO A 286 -14.38 -4.86 -18.36
CA PRO A 286 -15.29 -3.78 -17.99
C PRO A 286 -16.14 -4.11 -16.76
N GLU A 287 -16.56 -5.36 -16.59
CA GLU A 287 -17.41 -5.79 -15.47
C GLU A 287 -16.67 -5.76 -14.12
N LEU A 288 -15.33 -5.74 -14.12
CA LEU A 288 -14.52 -5.64 -12.91
C LEU A 288 -14.18 -4.18 -12.56
N GLN A 289 -14.58 -3.22 -13.38
CA GLN A 289 -14.27 -1.80 -13.21
C GLN A 289 -14.80 -1.20 -11.90
N SER A 290 -15.90 -1.72 -11.38
CA SER A 290 -16.45 -1.31 -10.06
C SER A 290 -15.53 -1.61 -8.87
N LEU A 291 -14.51 -2.46 -9.04
CA LEU A 291 -13.48 -2.71 -8.01
C LEU A 291 -12.43 -1.59 -7.98
N CYS A 292 -12.20 -0.89 -9.10
CA CYS A 292 -11.27 0.24 -9.17
C CYS A 292 -11.77 1.41 -8.30
N ASP A 293 -13.09 1.64 -8.27
CA ASP A 293 -13.72 2.67 -7.45
C ASP A 293 -13.48 2.45 -5.94
N GLN A 294 -13.33 1.19 -5.50
CA GLN A 294 -13.02 0.86 -4.09
C GLN A 294 -11.56 1.13 -3.71
N ARG A 295 -10.68 1.35 -4.71
CA ARG A 295 -9.24 1.61 -4.54
C ARG A 295 -8.89 3.07 -4.78
N ALA A 296 -9.89 3.96 -4.91
CA ALA A 296 -9.63 5.39 -5.09
C ALA A 296 -8.73 5.92 -3.95
N PRO A 297 -7.75 6.77 -4.28
CA PRO A 297 -6.84 7.33 -3.29
C PRO A 297 -7.62 8.14 -2.26
N LEU A 298 -7.20 7.98 -1.00
CA LEU A 298 -7.73 8.77 0.09
C LEU A 298 -7.18 10.19 0.01
N TRP A 299 -8.06 11.18 0.16
CA TRP A 299 -7.66 12.56 0.42
C TRP A 299 -6.75 12.67 1.64
N ALA A 300 -5.88 13.68 1.70
CA ALA A 300 -4.90 13.85 2.78
C ALA A 300 -5.50 13.75 4.20
N ASP A 301 -6.70 14.30 4.42
CA ASP A 301 -7.38 14.24 5.71
C ASP A 301 -7.83 12.81 6.10
N ALA A 302 -8.37 12.06 5.13
CA ALA A 302 -8.77 10.67 5.32
C ALA A 302 -7.55 9.74 5.49
N GLN A 303 -6.49 9.98 4.72
CA GLN A 303 -5.23 9.25 4.82
C GLN A 303 -4.60 9.47 6.21
N GLN A 304 -4.46 10.72 6.65
CA GLN A 304 -3.95 11.03 7.99
C GLN A 304 -4.80 10.41 9.12
N ALA A 305 -6.13 10.42 8.99
CA ALA A 305 -7.00 9.79 9.98
C ALA A 305 -6.77 8.27 10.06
N LYS A 306 -6.58 7.61 8.91
CA LYS A 306 -6.26 6.18 8.83
C LYS A 306 -4.89 5.89 9.46
N ASP A 307 -3.88 6.70 9.16
CA ASP A 307 -2.53 6.52 9.70
C ASP A 307 -2.51 6.70 11.22
N LEU A 308 -3.17 7.73 11.74
CA LEU A 308 -3.30 7.95 13.18
C LEU A 308 -4.04 6.80 13.88
N ALA A 309 -5.07 6.23 13.26
CA ALA A 309 -5.77 5.08 13.79
C ALA A 309 -4.86 3.84 13.85
N GLN A 310 -4.09 3.59 12.79
CA GLN A 310 -3.12 2.49 12.76
C GLN A 310 -2.00 2.69 13.78
N GLU A 311 -1.47 3.89 13.93
CA GLU A 311 -0.46 4.22 14.95
C GLU A 311 -1.01 4.01 16.36
N THR A 312 -2.24 4.45 16.63
CA THR A 312 -2.90 4.26 17.92
C THR A 312 -3.09 2.78 18.21
N GLU A 313 -3.53 2.00 17.22
CA GLU A 313 -3.67 0.55 17.35
C GLU A 313 -2.32 -0.12 17.60
N ARG A 314 -1.27 0.25 16.86
CA ARG A 314 0.10 -0.23 17.06
C ARG A 314 0.62 0.11 18.46
N ALA A 315 0.41 1.34 18.93
CA ALA A 315 0.83 1.78 20.26
C ALA A 315 0.09 1.02 21.36
N GLU A 316 -1.22 0.78 21.20
CA GLU A 316 -2.00 -0.01 22.14
C GLU A 316 -1.60 -1.50 22.12
N ARG A 317 -1.32 -2.05 20.93
CA ARG A 317 -0.77 -3.40 20.75
C ARG A 317 0.59 -3.52 21.46
N ALA A 318 1.47 -2.54 21.30
CA ALA A 318 2.77 -2.49 21.98
C ALA A 318 2.62 -2.40 23.51
N ARG A 319 1.75 -1.53 24.03
CA ARG A 319 1.48 -1.44 25.49
C ARG A 319 0.96 -2.75 26.07
N ARG A 320 0.03 -3.41 25.38
CA ARG A 320 -0.49 -4.72 25.80
C ARG A 320 0.61 -5.78 25.82
N ALA A 321 1.49 -5.78 24.83
CA ALA A 321 2.64 -6.68 24.78
C ALA A 321 3.63 -6.41 25.93
N GLU A 322 3.99 -5.15 26.16
CA GLU A 322 4.85 -4.77 27.29
C GLU A 322 4.26 -5.19 28.64
N ALA A 323 2.94 -5.05 28.83
CA ALA A 323 2.27 -5.50 30.04
C ALA A 323 2.28 -7.03 30.18
N ALA A 324 2.11 -7.76 29.08
CA ALA A 324 2.15 -9.24 29.05
C ALA A 324 3.55 -9.79 29.31
N ASP A 325 4.62 -9.07 28.93
CA ASP A 325 6.01 -9.49 29.13
C ASP A 325 6.46 -9.43 30.60
N LEU A 326 5.65 -8.86 31.49
CA LEU A 326 5.98 -8.71 32.92
C LEU A 326 5.54 -9.93 33.74
N TYR A 327 6.51 -10.62 34.34
CA TYR A 327 6.24 -11.58 35.40
C TYR A 327 6.52 -10.94 36.77
N LYS A 328 5.49 -10.83 37.62
CA LYS A 328 5.58 -10.16 38.94
C LYS A 328 6.20 -8.76 38.87
N GLY A 329 5.84 -8.01 37.81
CA GLY A 329 6.25 -6.62 37.61
C GLY A 329 7.69 -6.43 37.10
N LYS A 330 8.35 -7.50 36.62
CA LYS A 330 9.69 -7.42 36.03
C LYS A 330 9.75 -8.13 34.68
N ARG A 331 10.59 -7.62 33.79
CA ARG A 331 10.84 -8.18 32.45
C ARG A 331 11.72 -9.44 32.51
N PRO A 332 11.76 -10.26 31.44
CA PRO A 332 12.57 -11.47 31.41
C PRO A 332 14.07 -11.21 31.66
N ASP A 333 14.63 -10.15 31.07
CA ASP A 333 16.04 -9.75 31.22
C ASP A 333 16.40 -9.37 32.66
N GLU A 334 15.47 -8.79 33.43
CA GLU A 334 15.64 -8.53 34.86
C GLU A 334 15.62 -9.80 35.72
N TRP A 335 14.85 -10.82 35.30
CA TRP A 335 14.79 -12.11 36.00
C TRP A 335 16.00 -13.00 35.71
N MET A 336 16.59 -12.89 34.53
CA MET A 336 17.69 -13.76 34.11
C MET A 336 18.88 -13.79 35.09
N PRO A 337 19.41 -12.67 35.60
CA PRO A 337 20.47 -12.69 36.60
C PRO A 337 20.12 -13.44 37.88
N VAL A 338 18.85 -13.41 38.30
CA VAL A 338 18.37 -14.13 39.49
C VAL A 338 18.31 -15.63 39.22
N ILE A 339 17.72 -16.01 38.09
CA ILE A 339 17.62 -17.41 37.63
C ILE A 339 19.03 -18.01 37.50
N GLU A 340 19.97 -17.27 36.93
CA GLU A 340 21.35 -17.74 36.79
C GLU A 340 22.06 -17.94 38.12
N ARG A 341 21.82 -17.06 39.10
CA ARG A 341 22.37 -17.23 40.45
C ARG A 341 21.86 -18.49 41.10
N LEU A 342 20.54 -18.72 41.07
CA LEU A 342 19.91 -19.93 41.61
C LEU A 342 20.46 -21.19 40.94
N TYR A 343 20.57 -21.17 39.61
CA TYR A 343 21.13 -22.26 38.84
C TYR A 343 22.59 -22.57 39.24
N ARG A 344 23.45 -21.54 39.34
CA ARG A 344 24.87 -21.71 39.73
C ARG A 344 25.03 -22.19 41.18
N SER A 345 24.11 -21.83 42.06
CA SER A 345 24.07 -22.29 43.46
C SER A 345 23.45 -23.68 43.64
N GLY A 346 23.08 -24.38 42.56
CA GLY A 346 22.48 -25.71 42.62
C GLY A 346 21.01 -25.74 43.05
N LYS A 347 20.36 -24.58 43.23
CA LYS A 347 18.94 -24.43 43.57
C LYS A 347 18.07 -24.57 42.32
N LEU A 348 18.15 -25.74 41.69
CA LEU A 348 17.59 -25.99 40.36
C LEU A 348 16.06 -25.89 40.33
N THR A 349 15.36 -26.40 41.35
CA THR A 349 13.90 -26.30 41.45
C THR A 349 13.44 -24.84 41.55
N GLU A 350 14.06 -24.05 42.43
CA GLU A 350 13.75 -22.62 42.57
C GLU A 350 14.03 -21.84 41.27
N ALA A 351 15.09 -22.20 40.54
CA ALA A 351 15.40 -21.60 39.25
C ALA A 351 14.33 -21.93 38.19
N LEU A 352 13.84 -23.18 38.17
CA LEU A 352 12.83 -23.65 37.23
C LEU A 352 11.45 -23.02 37.50
N ASP A 353 11.03 -22.97 38.77
CA ASP A 353 9.78 -22.36 39.22
C ASP A 353 9.68 -20.87 38.85
N LEU A 354 10.83 -20.21 38.71
CA LEU A 354 10.93 -18.83 38.26
C LEU A 354 10.98 -18.71 36.73
N LEU A 355 11.74 -19.58 36.06
CA LEU A 355 11.99 -19.48 34.63
C LEU A 355 10.76 -19.86 33.77
N ILE A 356 9.96 -20.85 34.18
CA ILE A 356 8.79 -21.27 33.40
C ILE A 356 7.76 -20.14 33.28
N PRO A 357 7.30 -19.48 34.37
CA PRO A 357 6.35 -18.38 34.27
C PRO A 357 6.89 -17.18 33.48
N VAL A 358 8.19 -16.86 33.62
CA VAL A 358 8.86 -15.81 32.85
C VAL A 358 8.84 -16.14 31.35
N THR A 359 9.10 -17.39 30.98
CA THR A 359 9.05 -17.85 29.58
C THR A 359 7.63 -17.73 29.01
N LYS A 360 6.60 -18.07 29.81
CA LYS A 360 5.20 -17.97 29.37
C LYS A 360 4.78 -16.52 29.13
N ALA A 361 5.08 -15.61 30.07
CA ALA A 361 4.83 -14.17 29.92
C ALA A 361 5.49 -13.61 28.63
N HIS A 362 6.73 -14.03 28.36
CA HIS A 362 7.43 -13.63 27.14
C HIS A 362 6.76 -14.12 25.86
N PHE A 363 6.27 -15.37 25.84
CA PHE A 363 5.55 -15.89 24.67
C PHE A 363 4.20 -15.20 24.47
N GLU A 364 3.47 -14.88 25.54
CA GLU A 364 2.23 -14.11 25.46
C GLU A 364 2.47 -12.72 24.84
N SER A 365 3.55 -12.05 25.24
CA SER A 365 3.96 -10.77 24.63
C SER A 365 4.28 -10.89 23.13
N ASN A 366 5.06 -11.92 22.75
CA ASN A 366 5.40 -12.15 21.35
C ASN A 366 4.16 -12.49 20.50
N ALA A 367 3.23 -13.29 21.03
CA ALA A 367 1.97 -13.59 20.38
C ALA A 367 1.11 -12.33 20.16
N ILE A 368 1.18 -11.35 21.06
CA ILE A 368 0.48 -10.07 20.87
C ILE A 368 1.09 -9.28 19.72
N THR A 369 2.40 -9.36 19.45
CA THR A 369 3.09 -8.51 18.46
C THR A 369 3.44 -9.20 17.15
N ASP A 370 3.10 -10.49 17.02
CA ASP A 370 3.65 -11.37 15.98
C ASP A 370 5.19 -11.36 15.98
N GLY A 371 5.79 -11.20 17.17
CA GLY A 371 7.23 -11.12 17.36
C GLY A 371 7.91 -12.50 17.27
N PRO A 372 9.22 -12.55 16.95
CA PRO A 372 9.94 -13.80 16.79
C PRO A 372 10.02 -14.56 18.12
N ILE A 373 9.74 -15.86 18.08
CA ILE A 373 9.83 -16.72 19.26
C ILE A 373 11.29 -16.99 19.61
N THR A 374 11.74 -16.48 20.75
CA THR A 374 13.08 -16.76 21.26
C THR A 374 13.09 -18.08 22.04
N SER A 375 13.91 -19.04 21.61
CA SER A 375 13.96 -20.38 22.23
C SER A 375 14.92 -20.50 23.43
N GLU A 376 15.63 -19.43 23.78
CA GLU A 376 16.71 -19.43 24.79
C GLU A 376 16.19 -19.73 26.21
N PHE A 377 15.05 -19.16 26.61
CA PHE A 377 14.46 -19.40 27.93
C PHE A 377 13.95 -20.85 28.07
N THR A 378 13.28 -21.36 27.03
CA THR A 378 12.83 -22.75 26.94
C THR A 378 14.01 -23.72 26.98
N LYS A 379 15.07 -23.43 26.23
CA LYS A 379 16.29 -24.25 26.20
C LYS A 379 16.91 -24.37 27.59
N LYS A 380 16.99 -23.26 28.33
CA LYS A 380 17.50 -23.28 29.71
C LYS A 380 16.56 -24.06 30.64
N SER A 381 15.25 -23.91 30.51
CA SER A 381 14.25 -24.69 31.27
C SER A 381 14.43 -26.20 31.05
N ALA A 382 14.52 -26.65 29.79
CA ALA A 382 14.71 -28.05 29.45
C ALA A 382 16.05 -28.63 29.95
N ILE A 383 17.09 -27.81 30.05
CA ILE A 383 18.38 -28.19 30.68
C ILE A 383 18.21 -28.42 32.18
N ILE A 384 17.46 -27.56 32.85
CA ILE A 384 17.22 -27.66 34.30
C ILE A 384 16.36 -28.89 34.62
N CYS A 385 15.26 -29.12 33.91
CA CYS A 385 14.41 -30.31 34.06
C CYS A 385 15.25 -31.60 33.95
N ARG A 386 16.13 -31.68 32.94
CA ARG A 386 17.03 -32.82 32.73
C ARG A 386 17.95 -33.08 33.92
N LYS A 387 18.52 -32.02 34.52
CA LYS A 387 19.39 -32.13 35.69
C LYS A 387 18.65 -32.61 36.93
N LEU A 388 17.38 -32.22 37.07
CA LEU A 388 16.47 -32.69 38.11
C LEU A 388 15.94 -34.11 37.85
N LYS A 389 16.16 -34.65 36.64
CA LYS A 389 15.55 -35.89 36.13
C LYS A 389 14.03 -35.84 36.08
N ASP A 390 13.46 -34.65 35.98
CA ASP A 390 12.03 -34.43 35.77
C ASP A 390 11.74 -34.44 34.27
N TYR A 391 11.63 -35.63 33.71
CA TYR A 391 11.44 -35.82 32.27
C TYR A 391 10.02 -35.45 31.82
N ASP A 392 9.02 -35.57 32.69
CA ASP A 392 7.64 -35.12 32.42
C ASP A 392 7.62 -33.62 32.15
N LYS A 393 8.23 -32.82 33.05
CA LYS A 393 8.31 -31.37 32.89
C LYS A 393 9.18 -30.95 31.71
N GLU A 394 10.24 -31.73 31.41
CA GLU A 394 11.07 -31.49 30.22
C GLU A 394 10.27 -31.65 28.93
N VAL A 395 9.42 -32.68 28.84
CA VAL A 395 8.51 -32.89 27.70
C VAL A 395 7.50 -31.75 27.59
N GLU A 396 6.81 -31.38 28.67
CA GLU A 396 5.80 -30.31 28.69
C GLU A 396 6.37 -28.97 28.16
N VAL A 397 7.57 -28.58 28.61
CA VAL A 397 8.21 -27.32 28.21
C VAL A 397 8.58 -27.32 26.72
N LEU A 398 9.05 -28.46 26.19
CA LEU A 398 9.45 -28.58 24.79
C LEU A 398 8.22 -28.62 23.87
N GLU A 399 7.18 -29.36 24.24
CA GLU A 399 5.90 -29.36 23.53
C GLU A 399 5.27 -27.96 23.52
N TYR A 400 5.34 -27.23 24.64
CA TYR A 400 4.84 -25.87 24.71
C TYR A 400 5.53 -24.95 23.71
N LEU A 401 6.87 -25.00 23.59
CA LEU A 401 7.62 -24.23 22.58
C LEU A 401 7.22 -24.60 21.16
N LEU A 402 7.14 -25.90 20.85
CA LEU A 402 6.79 -26.37 19.51
C LEU A 402 5.34 -26.05 19.13
N ALA A 403 4.46 -25.83 20.11
CA ALA A 403 3.09 -25.41 19.88
C ALA A 403 2.94 -23.92 19.56
N GLN A 404 3.94 -23.07 19.89
CA GLN A 404 3.80 -21.62 19.71
C GLN A 404 3.96 -21.15 18.26
N ASP A 405 4.74 -21.85 17.43
CA ASP A 405 4.95 -21.48 16.03
C ASP A 405 5.19 -22.73 15.18
N LYS A 406 4.36 -22.90 14.13
CA LYS A 406 4.43 -24.03 13.21
C LYS A 406 5.55 -23.87 12.17
N ASP A 407 5.95 -22.63 11.89
CA ASP A 407 6.97 -22.32 10.88
C ASP A 407 8.37 -22.24 11.51
N PHE A 408 8.46 -22.03 12.83
CA PHE A 408 9.71 -22.08 13.60
C PHE A 408 9.82 -23.34 14.46
N THR A 409 10.41 -24.41 13.90
CA THR A 409 10.67 -25.66 14.64
C THR A 409 12.17 -25.86 14.87
N PRO A 410 12.72 -25.48 16.04
CA PRO A 410 14.15 -25.66 16.31
C PRO A 410 14.51 -27.16 16.40
N SER A 411 15.39 -27.63 15.51
CA SER A 411 15.81 -29.05 15.40
C SER A 411 16.35 -29.64 16.71
N TRP A 412 17.01 -28.81 17.53
CA TRP A 412 17.48 -29.21 18.86
C TRP A 412 16.32 -29.57 19.81
N ALA A 413 15.18 -28.87 19.71
CA ALA A 413 14.03 -29.09 20.57
C ALA A 413 13.34 -30.41 20.22
N ILE A 414 13.17 -30.71 18.93
CA ILE A 414 12.65 -32.01 18.45
C ILE A 414 13.51 -33.17 18.96
N THR A 415 14.83 -33.06 18.75
CA THR A 415 15.80 -34.10 19.15
C THR A 415 15.75 -34.33 20.66
N ARG A 416 15.66 -33.25 21.43
CA ARG A 416 15.60 -33.31 22.90
C ARG A 416 14.26 -33.86 23.39
N LEU A 417 13.15 -33.51 22.73
CA LEU A 417 11.81 -33.99 23.07
C LEU A 417 11.72 -35.51 22.90
N ALA A 418 12.23 -36.04 21.77
CA ALA A 418 12.30 -37.48 21.55
C ALA A 418 13.08 -38.17 22.69
N ARG A 419 14.26 -37.63 23.04
CA ARG A 419 15.09 -38.20 24.11
C ARG A 419 14.48 -38.04 25.51
N ALA A 420 13.78 -36.94 25.78
CA ALA A 420 13.06 -36.74 27.04
C ALA A 420 11.92 -37.75 27.18
N SER A 421 11.16 -37.98 26.11
CA SER A 421 10.05 -38.94 26.07
C SER A 421 10.53 -40.37 26.34
N GLU A 422 11.62 -40.82 25.68
CA GLU A 422 12.21 -42.14 25.95
C GLU A 422 12.59 -42.32 27.43
N LEU A 423 13.18 -41.28 28.04
CA LEU A 423 13.65 -41.35 29.42
C LEU A 423 12.51 -41.27 30.44
N ARG A 424 11.43 -40.54 30.13
CA ARG A 424 10.17 -40.57 30.88
C ARG A 424 9.58 -41.99 30.88
N ASP A 425 9.43 -42.57 29.70
CA ASP A 425 8.77 -43.88 29.53
C ASP A 425 9.59 -45.01 30.17
N PHE A 426 10.93 -44.94 30.10
CA PHE A 426 11.82 -45.87 30.78
C PHE A 426 11.75 -45.76 32.32
N GLY A 427 11.63 -44.53 32.85
CA GLY A 427 11.44 -44.30 34.28
C GLY A 427 10.12 -44.85 34.81
N ALA A 428 9.04 -44.74 34.02
CA ALA A 428 7.72 -45.26 34.37
C ALA A 428 7.67 -46.81 34.43
N GLN A 429 8.48 -47.50 33.61
CA GLN A 429 8.55 -48.97 33.59
C GLN A 429 9.31 -49.58 34.78
N GLN A 430 10.04 -48.78 35.57
CA GLN A 430 10.82 -49.27 36.72
C GLN A 430 10.12 -49.15 38.09
N ILE A 431 8.91 -48.59 38.15
CA ILE A 431 8.10 -48.56 39.38
C ILE A 431 7.19 -49.79 39.38
N PRO A 432 7.37 -50.78 40.27
CA PRO A 432 6.44 -51.90 40.35
C PRO A 432 5.08 -51.37 40.82
N ALA A 433 4.01 -51.74 40.11
CA ALA A 433 2.66 -51.63 40.66
C ALA A 433 2.64 -52.40 41.99
N PHE A 434 2.52 -51.67 43.11
CA PHE A 434 2.21 -52.26 44.39
C PHE A 434 0.79 -52.83 44.25
N VAL A 435 0.71 -54.12 43.92
CA VAL A 435 -0.53 -54.89 44.01
C VAL A 435 -0.90 -54.90 45.50
N GLU A 436 -2.01 -54.24 45.84
CA GLU A 436 -2.65 -54.42 47.13
C GLU A 436 -2.89 -55.91 47.34
N CYS A 437 -2.22 -56.49 48.34
CA CYS A 437 -2.55 -57.83 48.82
C CYS A 437 -3.99 -57.80 49.33
N GLU A 438 -4.91 -58.40 48.58
CA GLU A 438 -6.17 -58.86 49.14
C GLU A 438 -5.87 -59.81 50.29
N SER A 439 -6.46 -59.47 51.44
CA SER A 439 -6.39 -60.27 52.66
C SER A 439 -7.19 -61.55 52.47
N PHE A 440 -6.63 -62.65 52.96
CA PHE A 440 -7.37 -63.86 53.25
C PHE A 440 -8.47 -63.59 54.28
N ASP A 441 -9.71 -63.90 53.92
CA ASP A 441 -10.61 -64.78 54.68
C ASP A 441 -11.65 -65.43 53.76
#